data_AF-A0AAU0WBZ2-F1
#
_entry.id   AF-A0AAU0WBZ2-F1
#
_cell.length_a   1.000
_cell.length_b   1.000
_cell.length_c   1.000
_cell.angle_alpha   90.00
_cell.angle_beta   90.00
_cell.angle_gamma   90.00
#
_symmetry.space_group_name_H-M   'P 1'
#
loop_
_entity.id
_entity.type
_entity.pdbx_description
1 polymer ?
#
loop_
_entity_poly.entity_id
_entity_poly.type
_entity_poly.pdbx_seq_one_letter_code
_entity_poly.pdbx_strand_id
1 'polypeptide(L)' 'MDELAAFRTRAPGTPYAHPTVGHYIPLFITLGATAAHPDRSVRTTVEGYTVGFSRRSFQTAV' A
#
# COMPACT_ATOMS: atom_id res chain seq x y z
N MET A 1 -0.62 0.26 -9.84
CA MET A 1 -0.19 -1.09 -9.40
C MET A 1 1.31 -1.27 -9.56
N ASP A 2 1.86 -0.91 -10.71
CA ASP A 2 3.29 -1.07 -11.02
C ASP A 2 4.21 -0.41 -10.00
N GLU A 3 3.83 0.77 -9.49
CA GLU A 3 4.62 1.45 -8.44
C GLU A 3 4.73 0.62 -7.15
N LEU A 4 3.62 0.00 -6.72
CA LEU A 4 3.61 -0.86 -5.55
C LEU A 4 4.38 -2.16 -5.81
N ALA A 5 4.33 -2.71 -7.03
CA ALA A 5 5.12 -3.87 -7.42
C ALA A 5 6.64 -3.62 -7.37
N ALA A 6 7.07 -2.36 -7.55
CA ALA A 6 8.45 -1.95 -7.46
C ALA A 6 8.96 -1.69 -6.02
N PHE A 7 8.22 -2.14 -4.98
CA PHE A 7 8.54 -1.89 -3.56
C PHE A 7 9.99 -2.22 -3.16
N ARG A 8 10.59 -3.25 -3.78
CA ARG A 8 11.95 -3.71 -3.46
C ARG A 8 13.05 -2.77 -3.93
N THR A 9 12.83 -2.07 -5.05
CA THR A 9 13.89 -1.31 -5.73
C THR A 9 13.68 0.20 -5.67
N ARG A 10 12.44 0.65 -5.53
CA ARG A 10 12.10 2.09 -5.53
C ARG A 10 11.87 2.67 -4.14
N ALA A 11 11.53 1.84 -3.15
CA ALA A 11 11.27 2.31 -1.80
C ALA A 11 12.50 2.05 -0.88
N PRO A 12 13.16 3.10 -0.36
CA PRO A 12 14.49 3.00 0.26
C PRO A 12 14.49 2.26 1.62
N GLY A 13 13.39 2.36 2.38
CA GLY A 13 13.27 1.70 3.69
C GLY A 13 12.81 0.24 3.61
N THR A 14 12.36 -0.21 2.45
CA THR A 14 11.69 -1.50 2.28
C THR A 14 12.59 -2.70 2.52
N PRO A 15 13.86 -2.72 2.10
CA PRO A 15 14.77 -3.82 2.43
C PRO A 15 14.91 -4.10 3.93
N TYR A 16 14.65 -3.10 4.78
CA TYR A 16 14.75 -3.20 6.24
C TYR A 16 13.40 -3.43 6.90
N ALA A 17 12.40 -2.59 6.60
CA ALA A 17 11.10 -2.65 7.25
C ALA A 17 10.21 -3.77 6.71
N HIS A 18 10.28 -4.05 5.40
CA HIS A 18 9.43 -5.02 4.71
C HIS A 18 10.21 -5.80 3.63
N PRO A 19 11.10 -6.74 4.02
CA PRO A 19 11.96 -7.46 3.08
C PRO A 19 11.19 -8.35 2.09
N THR A 20 9.98 -8.76 2.45
CA THR A 20 9.08 -9.56 1.64
C THR A 20 7.79 -8.80 1.34
N VAL A 21 7.01 -9.30 0.38
CA VAL A 21 5.76 -8.65 -0.06
C VAL A 21 4.62 -8.76 0.96
N GLY A 22 4.76 -9.56 2.02
CA GLY A 22 3.65 -9.99 2.88
C GLY A 22 2.73 -8.85 3.34
N HIS A 23 3.29 -7.79 3.93
CA HIS A 23 2.50 -6.65 4.42
C HIS A 23 1.85 -5.80 3.30
N TYR A 24 2.29 -5.92 2.05
CA TYR A 24 1.72 -5.23 0.90
C TYR A 24 0.60 -6.02 0.20
N ILE A 25 0.48 -7.33 0.45
CA ILE A 25 -0.54 -8.19 -0.18
C ILE A 25 -1.97 -7.60 -0.05
N PRO A 26 -2.41 -7.11 1.12
CA PRO A 26 -3.75 -6.53 1.23
C PRO A 26 -3.97 -5.30 0.32
N LEU A 27 -2.91 -4.52 0.05
CA LEU A 27 -2.99 -3.37 -0.83
C LEU A 27 -3.17 -3.80 -2.30
N PHE A 28 -2.46 -4.84 -2.73
CA PHE A 28 -2.64 -5.41 -4.07
C PHE A 28 -4.05 -5.95 -4.28
N ILE A 29 -4.63 -6.63 -3.28
CA ILE A 29 -6.00 -7.15 -3.37
C ILE A 29 -7.00 -5.99 -3.47
N THR A 30 -6.88 -5.00 -2.58
CA THR A 30 -7.84 -3.88 -2.51
C THR A 30 -7.81 -3.00 -3.76
N LEU A 31 -6.61 -2.65 -4.25
CA LEU A 31 -6.45 -1.87 -5.48
C LEU A 31 -6.78 -2.71 -6.73
N GLY A 32 -6.58 -4.03 -6.68
CA GLY A 32 -6.90 -4.94 -7.78
C GLY A 32 -8.40 -5.05 -8.00
N ALA A 33 -9.17 -5.01 -6.92
CA ALA A 33 -10.63 -4.98 -6.98
C ALA A 33 -11.19 -3.74 -7.68
N THR A 34 -10.41 -2.67 -7.84
CA THR A 34 -10.81 -1.43 -8.52
C THR A 34 -10.26 -1.31 -9.94
N ALA A 35 -9.74 -2.39 -10.53
CA ALA A 35 -9.06 -2.35 -11.83
C ALA A 35 -9.92 -1.78 -12.98
N ALA A 36 -11.25 -1.88 -12.91
CA ALA A 36 -12.17 -1.30 -13.88
C ALA A 36 -12.25 0.25 -13.83
N HIS A 37 -11.78 0.86 -12.74
CA HIS A 37 -11.76 2.30 -12.51
C HIS A 37 -10.38 2.75 -11.98
N PRO A 38 -9.31 2.60 -12.78
CA PRO A 38 -7.94 2.81 -12.33
C PRO A 38 -7.59 4.27 -12.06
N ASP A 39 -8.41 5.20 -12.56
CA ASP A 39 -8.33 6.65 -12.39
C ASP A 39 -8.93 7.12 -11.05
N ARG A 40 -9.73 6.29 -10.38
CA ARG A 40 -10.29 6.64 -9.07
C ARG A 40 -9.21 6.69 -8.01
N SER A 41 -9.07 7.85 -7.38
CA SER A 41 -8.20 8.04 -6.22
C SER A 41 -8.73 7.31 -5.00
N VAL A 42 -7.82 6.85 -4.14
CA VAL A 42 -8.16 6.32 -2.81
C VAL A 42 -8.22 7.45 -1.79
N ARG A 43 -9.07 7.31 -0.78
CA ARG A 43 -9.09 8.20 0.38
C ARG A 43 -8.41 7.54 1.57
N THR A 44 -7.36 8.16 2.10
CA THR A 44 -6.75 7.72 3.35
C THR A 44 -7.64 8.11 4.54
N THR A 45 -7.91 7.15 5.42
CA THR A 45 -8.86 7.28 6.54
C THR A 45 -8.21 7.14 7.90
N VAL A 46 -7.12 6.38 7.99
CA VAL A 46 -6.34 6.17 9.21
C VAL A 46 -4.87 6.30 8.87
N GLU A 47 -4.13 7.03 9.68
CA GLU A 47 -2.68 7.15 9.59
C GLU A 47 -2.06 7.18 10.99
N GLY A 48 -0.79 6.79 11.07
CA GLY A 48 -0.02 6.95 12.28
C GLY A 48 1.25 6.10 12.29
N TYR A 49 2.15 6.46 13.20
CA TYR A 49 3.34 5.70 13.48
C TYR A 49 3.59 5.69 14.99
N THR A 50 3.88 4.52 15.55
CA THR A 50 4.18 4.39 16.97
C THR A 50 5.11 3.21 17.18
N VAL A 51 6.28 3.44 17.81
CA VAL A 51 7.23 2.39 18.22
C VAL A 51 7.46 1.33 17.12
N GLY A 52 8.02 1.73 15.99
CA GLY A 52 8.30 0.79 14.89
C GLY A 52 7.09 0.35 14.07
N PHE A 53 5.86 0.68 14.49
CA PHE A 53 4.62 0.25 13.83
C PHE A 53 3.99 1.37 13.02
N SER A 54 4.04 1.24 11.69
CA SER A 54 3.31 2.10 10.77
C SER A 54 1.88 1.60 10.56
N ARG A 55 0.91 2.51 10.58
CA ARG A 55 -0.48 2.26 10.23
C ARG A 55 -0.90 3.24 9.15
N ARG A 56 -1.40 2.71 8.04
CA ARG A 56 -2.10 3.49 7.03
C ARG A 56 -3.21 2.66 6.43
N SER A 57 -4.44 3.17 6.49
CA SER A 57 -5.62 2.56 5.89
C SER A 57 -6.24 3.53 4.89
N PHE A 58 -6.79 3.00 3.81
CA PHE A 58 -7.51 3.77 2.81
C PHE A 58 -8.77 3.02 2.37
N GLN A 59 -9.70 3.77 1.78
CA GLN A 59 -10.90 3.24 1.14
C GLN A 59 -10.90 3.58 -0.34
N THR A 60 -11.49 2.69 -1.14
CA THR A 60 -11.60 2.79 -2.60
C THR A 60 -13.02 3.11 -3.10
N ALA A 61 -14.03 2.84 -2.27
CA ALA A 61 -15.40 3.28 -2.50
C ALA A 61 -15.58 4.65 -1.85
N VAL A 62 -15.60 5.69 -2.68
CA VAL A 62 -15.99 7.05 -2.32
C VAL A 62 -17.02 7.52 -3.34
#